data_AF-A0A0F5JZK4-F1
#
_entry.id   AF-A0A0F5JZK4-F1
#
_cell.length_a   1.000
_cell.length_b   1.000
_cell.length_c   1.000
_cell.angle_alpha   90.00
_cell.angle_beta   90.00
_cell.angle_gamma   90.00
#
_symmetry.space_group_name_H-M   'P 1'
#
loop_
_entity.id
_entity.type
_entity.pdbx_description
1 polymer ?
#
loop_
_entity_poly.entity_id
_entity_poly.type
_entity_poly.pdbx_seq_one_letter_code
_entity_poly.pdbx_strand_id
1 'polypeptide(L)'
;MGGQPYYVLVSNALDGAIGVYRMDRETGALTARASLETGDAVSALAPSPDGRYVFAVTKGPKAGGAGIAVFAGVDAAEPFSLLHHTPIAHPLAYLTVDPSGHYLVGASYHQHAIVLYRVTDIVNGHGDPVQVVGDIGHAHSAVFSANGRDLYIAALGDDAIHAFALQTYPTLTLEAGPTVTLPAGFGPRHLRLSASETRLLVLSELQGTLATVSRNPDSGALGDVQVAPIPDAISHLHPGAARGPAKYASKGPARPATCLPPEDHHVEQTRAHTFAPVPDTSREGDVWAADIHVSPDGRFVYTSERTTSQLIGYRHRADAHAMGNDTAEPAIDYFHSAHTETQPRGFRIDPQGRFLVACGERSQLVSVYRINVEDGALQRVAQVPGGRGANWIEILAPR
;
A
#
# COMPACT_ATOMS: atom_id res chain seq x y z
N MET A 1 13.46 -30.76 -11.37
CA MET A 1 12.27 -30.13 -11.99
C MET A 1 12.06 -28.82 -11.26
N GLY A 2 12.35 -27.68 -11.90
CA GLY A 2 12.22 -26.37 -11.26
C GLY A 2 10.75 -26.04 -11.04
N GLY A 3 10.40 -25.57 -9.84
CA GLY A 3 9.04 -25.13 -9.53
C GLY A 3 8.62 -23.97 -10.44
N GLN A 4 7.31 -23.79 -10.63
CA GLN A 4 6.81 -22.66 -11.43
C GLN A 4 7.33 -21.31 -10.87
N PRO A 5 7.68 -20.35 -11.75
CA PRO A 5 8.28 -19.07 -11.35
C PRO A 5 7.26 -18.14 -10.67
N TYR A 6 7.75 -17.14 -9.94
CA TYR A 6 6.90 -16.02 -9.53
C TYR A 6 6.82 -14.96 -10.63
N TYR A 7 5.79 -14.13 -10.57
CA TYR A 7 5.65 -12.97 -11.45
C TYR A 7 5.63 -11.69 -10.64
N VAL A 8 6.55 -10.79 -10.95
CA VAL A 8 6.69 -9.49 -10.32
C VAL A 8 5.99 -8.46 -11.20
N LEU A 9 5.01 -7.77 -10.62
CA LEU A 9 4.31 -6.66 -11.23
C LEU A 9 4.88 -5.36 -10.68
N VAL A 10 5.27 -4.44 -11.55
CA VAL A 10 5.83 -3.14 -11.16
C VAL A 10 4.99 -2.04 -11.79
N SER A 11 4.32 -1.24 -10.96
CA SER A 11 3.59 -0.06 -11.41
C SER A 11 4.59 1.03 -11.83
N ASN A 12 4.62 1.38 -13.11
CA ASN A 12 5.45 2.45 -13.67
C ASN A 12 4.57 3.67 -13.93
N ALA A 13 4.37 4.49 -12.88
CA ALA A 13 3.31 5.51 -12.87
C ALA A 13 3.39 6.52 -14.00
N LEU A 14 4.59 6.95 -14.39
CA LEU A 14 4.78 7.95 -15.43
C LEU A 14 4.76 7.36 -16.85
N ASP A 15 4.89 6.05 -16.97
CA ASP A 15 4.68 5.32 -18.23
C ASP A 15 3.22 4.98 -18.45
N GLY A 16 2.40 4.96 -17.39
CA GLY A 16 1.01 4.53 -17.47
C GLY A 16 0.89 3.03 -17.76
N ALA A 17 1.84 2.25 -17.28
CA ALA A 17 1.92 0.82 -17.55
C ALA A 17 2.44 0.01 -16.35
N ILE A 18 2.10 -1.28 -16.31
CA ILE A 18 2.60 -2.24 -15.33
C ILE A 18 3.62 -3.14 -16.02
N GLY A 19 4.88 -3.06 -15.59
CA GLY A 19 5.92 -3.98 -16.04
C GLY A 19 5.74 -5.36 -15.40
N VAL A 20 5.80 -6.43 -16.21
CA VAL A 20 5.71 -7.82 -15.76
C VAL A 20 7.05 -8.51 -15.93
N TYR A 21 7.57 -9.08 -14.86
CA TYR A 21 8.82 -9.82 -14.84
C TYR A 21 8.60 -11.23 -14.32
N ARG A 22 9.21 -12.22 -14.96
CA ARG A 22 9.34 -13.57 -14.42
C ARG A 22 10.51 -13.58 -13.44
N MET A 23 10.29 -14.07 -12.22
CA MET A 23 11.30 -14.23 -11.20
C MET A 23 11.67 -15.70 -11.01
N ASP A 24 12.96 -15.99 -11.13
CA ASP A 24 13.53 -17.27 -10.73
C ASP A 24 13.56 -17.37 -9.20
N ARG A 25 12.91 -18.41 -8.66
CA ARG A 25 12.71 -18.58 -7.21
C ARG A 25 13.97 -18.97 -6.44
N GLU A 26 15.01 -19.43 -7.14
CA GLU A 26 16.24 -19.87 -6.51
C GLU A 26 17.31 -18.78 -6.47
N THR A 27 17.42 -18.05 -7.57
CA THR A 27 18.45 -17.05 -7.81
C THR A 27 17.96 -15.63 -7.56
N GLY A 28 16.64 -15.39 -7.67
CA GLY A 28 16.04 -14.05 -7.64
C GLY A 28 16.15 -13.31 -8.97
N ALA A 29 16.68 -13.94 -10.03
CA ALA A 29 16.84 -13.29 -11.33
C ALA A 29 15.48 -12.90 -11.93
N LEU A 30 15.38 -11.65 -12.40
CA LEU A 30 14.20 -11.15 -13.11
C LEU A 30 14.42 -11.19 -14.62
N THR A 31 13.41 -11.64 -15.36
CA THR A 31 13.37 -11.57 -16.82
C THR A 31 12.10 -10.82 -17.24
N ALA A 32 12.23 -9.72 -17.96
CA ALA A 32 11.09 -8.97 -18.49
C ALA A 32 10.21 -9.88 -19.36
N ARG A 33 8.89 -9.75 -19.23
CA ARG A 33 7.89 -10.56 -19.94
C ARG A 33 6.91 -9.72 -20.74
N ALA A 34 6.31 -8.71 -20.12
CA ALA A 34 5.26 -7.90 -20.73
C ALA A 34 5.21 -6.50 -20.12
N SER A 35 4.49 -5.61 -20.81
CA SER A 35 4.02 -4.32 -20.29
C SER A 35 2.50 -4.33 -20.41
N LEU A 36 1.79 -4.09 -19.31
CA LEU A 36 0.34 -3.98 -19.28
C LEU A 36 -0.04 -2.50 -19.31
N GLU A 37 -0.55 -2.05 -20.45
CA GLU A 37 -0.94 -0.66 -20.61
C GLU A 37 -2.21 -0.35 -19.81
N THR A 38 -2.16 0.71 -19.00
CA THR A 38 -3.32 1.19 -18.22
C THR A 38 -3.96 2.44 -18.82
N GLY A 39 -3.25 3.13 -19.72
CA GLY A 39 -3.69 4.36 -20.40
C GLY A 39 -3.50 5.64 -19.57
N ASP A 40 -3.57 5.53 -18.25
CA ASP A 40 -3.43 6.64 -17.29
C ASP A 40 -2.28 6.37 -16.30
N ALA A 41 -1.90 7.35 -15.48
CA ALA A 41 -0.85 7.13 -14.50
C ALA A 41 -1.27 6.06 -13.47
N VAL A 42 -0.50 4.98 -13.34
CA VAL A 42 -0.80 3.84 -12.46
C VAL A 42 -0.11 3.97 -11.10
N SER A 43 -0.71 3.39 -10.06
CA SER A 43 -0.15 3.37 -8.71
C SER A 43 -0.43 2.07 -7.97
N ALA A 44 -1.26 2.09 -6.92
CA ALA A 44 -1.51 0.91 -6.09
C ALA A 44 -2.04 -0.26 -6.93
N LEU A 45 -1.46 -1.44 -6.70
CA LEU A 45 -1.89 -2.70 -7.30
C LEU A 45 -2.48 -3.59 -6.20
N ALA A 46 -3.62 -4.21 -6.48
CA ALA A 46 -4.30 -5.13 -5.57
C ALA A 46 -4.67 -6.40 -6.36
N PRO A 47 -3.86 -7.47 -6.28
CA PRO A 47 -4.22 -8.77 -6.83
C PRO A 47 -5.39 -9.39 -6.07
N SER A 48 -6.32 -10.07 -6.75
CA SER A 48 -7.36 -10.84 -6.08
C SER A 48 -6.75 -12.09 -5.39
N PRO A 49 -7.30 -12.56 -4.25
CA PRO A 49 -6.80 -13.75 -3.56
C PRO A 49 -6.87 -15.00 -4.44
N ASP A 50 -7.91 -15.06 -5.25
CA ASP A 50 -8.10 -16.11 -6.24
C ASP A 50 -7.26 -15.88 -7.49
N GLY A 51 -6.27 -14.97 -7.50
CA GLY A 51 -5.33 -14.67 -8.59
C GLY A 51 -5.91 -14.39 -9.97
N ARG A 52 -7.23 -14.19 -10.10
CA ARG A 52 -7.90 -13.97 -11.40
C ARG A 52 -7.78 -12.55 -11.90
N TYR A 53 -7.68 -11.60 -10.96
CA TYR A 53 -7.68 -10.19 -11.27
C TYR A 53 -6.48 -9.47 -10.64
N VAL A 54 -6.02 -8.44 -11.32
CA VAL A 54 -5.18 -7.39 -10.73
C VAL A 54 -5.92 -6.07 -10.91
N PHE A 55 -6.27 -5.45 -9.79
CA PHE A 55 -6.87 -4.12 -9.75
C PHE A 55 -5.75 -3.08 -9.63
N ALA A 56 -5.71 -2.13 -10.56
CA ALA A 56 -4.69 -1.10 -10.61
C ALA A 56 -5.33 0.28 -10.49
N VAL A 57 -4.96 1.02 -9.45
CA VAL A 57 -5.43 2.40 -9.26
C VAL A 57 -4.78 3.30 -10.30
N THR A 58 -5.61 3.97 -11.09
CA THR A 58 -5.19 4.89 -12.15
C THR A 58 -5.62 6.32 -11.84
N LYS A 59 -4.81 7.28 -12.32
CA LYS A 59 -5.02 8.71 -12.18
C LYS A 59 -4.98 9.35 -13.57
N GLY A 60 -6.15 9.67 -14.08
CA GLY A 60 -6.30 10.36 -15.36
C GLY A 60 -5.84 11.81 -15.32
N PRO A 61 -5.60 12.42 -16.49
CA PRO A 61 -4.99 13.75 -16.62
C PRO A 61 -5.91 14.91 -16.20
N LYS A 62 -7.19 14.65 -15.93
CA LYS A 62 -8.19 15.65 -15.51
C LYS A 62 -8.67 15.36 -14.10
N ALA A 63 -9.05 16.41 -13.37
CA ALA A 63 -9.78 16.25 -12.11
C ALA A 63 -11.05 15.40 -12.35
N GLY A 64 -11.24 14.37 -11.52
CA GLY A 64 -12.30 13.36 -11.71
C GLY A 64 -11.94 12.19 -12.65
N GLY A 65 -10.72 12.14 -13.20
CA GLY A 65 -10.23 11.03 -14.02
C GLY A 65 -9.69 9.84 -13.23
N ALA A 66 -10.07 9.67 -11.97
CA ALA A 66 -9.63 8.50 -11.21
C ALA A 66 -10.34 7.25 -11.73
N GLY A 67 -9.63 6.12 -11.72
CA GLY A 67 -10.21 4.86 -12.15
C GLY A 67 -9.49 3.65 -11.57
N ILE A 68 -10.09 2.49 -11.76
CA ILE A 68 -9.49 1.19 -11.47
C ILE A 68 -9.38 0.44 -12.79
N ALA A 69 -8.15 0.25 -13.27
CA ALA A 69 -7.90 -0.67 -14.38
C ALA A 69 -7.95 -2.10 -13.85
N VAL A 70 -8.79 -2.93 -14.46
CA VAL A 70 -9.00 -4.33 -14.11
C VAL A 70 -8.31 -5.18 -15.14
N PHE A 71 -7.28 -5.91 -14.72
CA PHE A 71 -6.63 -6.90 -15.57
C PHE A 71 -7.10 -8.30 -15.18
N ALA A 72 -7.48 -9.11 -16.16
CA ALA A 72 -7.90 -10.49 -15.95
C ALA A 72 -6.87 -11.48 -16.53
N GLY A 73 -6.61 -12.55 -15.79
CA GLY A 73 -5.69 -13.62 -16.16
C GLY A 73 -5.91 -14.86 -15.30
N VAL A 74 -5.63 -16.05 -15.83
CA VAL A 74 -5.84 -17.32 -15.10
C VAL A 74 -4.57 -17.77 -14.38
N ASP A 75 -3.42 -17.39 -14.93
CA ASP A 75 -2.07 -17.63 -14.43
C ASP A 75 -1.21 -16.49 -14.97
N ALA A 76 -0.31 -15.94 -14.16
CA ALA A 76 0.63 -14.93 -14.62
C ALA A 76 1.63 -15.48 -15.67
N ALA A 77 1.62 -16.80 -15.90
CA ALA A 77 2.26 -17.44 -17.05
C ALA A 77 1.69 -17.03 -18.41
N GLU A 78 0.41 -16.69 -18.48
CA GLU A 78 -0.19 -16.01 -19.63
C GLU A 78 -0.33 -14.52 -19.30
N PRO A 79 -0.16 -13.61 -20.29
CA PRO A 79 -0.25 -12.19 -20.02
C PRO A 79 -1.66 -11.83 -19.56
N PHE A 80 -1.75 -11.22 -18.37
CA PHE A 80 -2.92 -10.46 -17.95
C PHE A 80 -3.36 -9.53 -19.07
N SER A 81 -4.66 -9.44 -19.31
CA SER A 81 -5.23 -8.54 -20.31
C SER A 81 -6.15 -7.52 -19.65
N LEU A 82 -6.15 -6.30 -20.16
CA LEU A 82 -7.06 -5.27 -19.67
C LEU A 82 -8.50 -5.70 -19.99
N LEU A 83 -9.29 -5.92 -18.94
CA LEU A 83 -10.69 -6.29 -19.03
C LEU A 83 -11.57 -5.03 -19.05
N HIS A 84 -11.37 -4.15 -18.08
CA HIS A 84 -12.10 -2.89 -17.95
C HIS A 84 -11.20 -1.79 -17.39
N HIS A 85 -11.53 -0.54 -17.72
CA HIS A 85 -11.09 0.63 -16.96
C HIS A 85 -12.33 1.25 -16.36
N THR A 86 -12.46 1.17 -15.04
CA THR A 86 -13.67 1.55 -14.30
C THR A 86 -13.47 2.93 -13.68
N PRO A 87 -14.15 3.98 -14.16
CA PRO A 87 -14.05 5.31 -13.56
C PRO A 87 -14.60 5.31 -12.14
N ILE A 88 -13.96 6.02 -11.21
CA ILE A 88 -14.40 6.16 -9.82
C ILE A 88 -14.42 7.64 -9.41
N ALA A 89 -15.38 8.00 -8.55
CA ALA A 89 -15.51 9.37 -8.06
C ALA A 89 -14.42 9.77 -7.04
N HIS A 90 -13.76 8.78 -6.44
CA HIS A 90 -12.84 8.96 -5.32
C HIS A 90 -11.41 8.54 -5.70
N PRO A 91 -10.46 9.49 -5.92
CA PRO A 91 -9.07 9.16 -6.19
C PRO A 91 -8.43 8.41 -5.03
N LEU A 92 -7.82 7.26 -5.31
CA LEU A 92 -7.25 6.39 -4.28
C LEU A 92 -5.73 6.53 -4.20
N ALA A 93 -5.20 6.47 -2.98
CA ALA A 93 -3.76 6.34 -2.70
C ALA A 93 -3.34 4.89 -2.44
N TYR A 94 -4.31 4.05 -2.08
CA TYR A 94 -4.16 2.64 -1.72
C TYR A 94 -5.43 1.88 -2.08
N LEU A 95 -5.29 0.60 -2.42
CA LEU A 95 -6.41 -0.31 -2.70
C LEU A 95 -6.05 -1.69 -2.14
N THR A 96 -7.03 -2.36 -1.53
CA THR A 96 -6.90 -3.75 -1.07
C THR A 96 -8.14 -4.53 -1.41
N VAL A 97 -7.97 -5.83 -1.66
CA VAL A 97 -9.06 -6.81 -1.80
C VAL A 97 -9.26 -7.50 -0.45
N ASP A 98 -10.51 -7.79 -0.09
CA ASP A 98 -10.79 -8.62 1.08
C ASP A 98 -10.37 -10.09 0.83
N PRO A 99 -10.14 -10.89 1.89
CA PRO A 99 -9.71 -12.28 1.74
C PRO A 99 -10.67 -13.18 0.96
N SER A 100 -11.98 -12.87 0.93
CA SER A 100 -12.93 -13.63 0.12
C SER A 100 -12.89 -13.28 -1.37
N GLY A 101 -12.27 -12.14 -1.74
CA GLY A 101 -12.14 -11.68 -3.11
C GLY A 101 -13.40 -11.01 -3.67
N HIS A 102 -14.34 -10.60 -2.81
CA HIS A 102 -15.63 -10.04 -3.22
C HIS A 102 -15.73 -8.53 -3.04
N TYR A 103 -14.86 -7.94 -2.23
CA TYR A 103 -14.92 -6.53 -1.84
C TYR A 103 -13.55 -5.87 -1.98
N LEU A 104 -13.60 -4.57 -2.30
CA LEU A 104 -12.42 -3.71 -2.40
C LEU A 104 -12.58 -2.55 -1.44
N VAL A 105 -11.51 -2.22 -0.71
CA VAL A 105 -11.44 -0.99 0.06
C VAL A 105 -10.29 -0.12 -0.44
N GLY A 106 -10.64 1.10 -0.82
CA GLY A 106 -9.70 2.14 -1.21
C GLY A 106 -9.52 3.18 -0.11
N ALA A 107 -8.31 3.71 0.05
CA ALA A 107 -8.05 4.88 0.89
C ALA A 107 -7.88 6.12 0.01
N SER A 108 -8.67 7.17 0.24
CA SER A 108 -8.61 8.44 -0.48
C SER A 108 -7.96 9.52 0.39
N TYR A 109 -6.66 9.73 0.15
CA TYR A 109 -5.83 10.63 0.95
C TYR A 109 -6.34 12.08 0.98
N HIS A 110 -6.60 12.68 -0.18
CA HIS A 110 -7.02 14.09 -0.25
C HIS A 110 -8.51 14.32 0.03
N GLN A 111 -9.32 13.26 0.03
CA GLN A 111 -10.74 13.35 0.37
C GLN A 111 -11.03 12.93 1.82
N HIS A 112 -9.99 12.57 2.59
CA HIS A 112 -10.10 12.18 3.99
C HIS A 112 -11.14 11.06 4.20
N ALA A 113 -11.10 10.03 3.36
CA ALA A 113 -12.12 9.01 3.30
C ALA A 113 -11.57 7.62 2.95
N ILE A 114 -12.32 6.58 3.34
CA ILE A 114 -12.20 5.24 2.75
C ILE A 114 -13.46 4.94 1.93
N VAL A 115 -13.31 4.05 0.94
CA VAL A 115 -14.36 3.74 -0.01
C VAL A 115 -14.48 2.24 -0.22
N LEU A 116 -15.68 1.70 -0.04
CA LEU A 116 -16.01 0.30 -0.22
C LEU A 116 -16.67 0.07 -1.58
N TYR A 117 -16.17 -0.90 -2.33
CA TYR A 117 -16.74 -1.36 -3.59
C TYR A 117 -16.98 -2.87 -3.58
N ARG A 118 -17.88 -3.35 -4.44
CA ARG A 118 -17.94 -4.77 -4.80
C ARG A 118 -16.97 -5.04 -5.95
N VAL A 119 -16.25 -6.14 -5.86
CA VAL A 119 -15.39 -6.63 -6.96
C VAL A 119 -16.23 -6.84 -8.23
N THR A 120 -17.45 -7.38 -8.11
CA THR A 120 -18.33 -7.60 -9.25
C THR A 120 -18.67 -6.31 -9.98
N ASP A 121 -18.88 -5.21 -9.26
CA ASP A 121 -19.27 -3.94 -9.86
C ASP A 121 -18.07 -3.35 -10.62
N ILE A 122 -16.90 -3.34 -9.96
CA ILE A 122 -15.65 -2.86 -10.55
C ILE A 122 -15.25 -3.67 -11.78
N VAL A 123 -15.35 -5.00 -11.73
CA VAL A 123 -15.03 -5.88 -12.87
C VAL A 123 -15.98 -5.65 -14.04
N ASN A 124 -17.21 -5.18 -13.81
CA ASN A 124 -18.20 -4.90 -14.86
C ASN A 124 -18.23 -3.41 -15.29
N GLY A 125 -17.26 -2.60 -14.88
CA GLY A 125 -17.19 -1.20 -15.30
C GLY A 125 -18.02 -0.23 -14.45
N HIS A 126 -18.59 -0.66 -13.33
CA HIS A 126 -19.40 0.18 -12.44
C HIS A 126 -18.59 0.62 -11.22
N GLY A 127 -18.29 1.92 -11.15
CA GLY A 127 -17.45 2.50 -10.11
C GLY A 127 -18.20 3.24 -9.01
N ASP A 128 -19.50 3.00 -8.87
CA ASP A 128 -20.28 3.55 -7.77
C ASP A 128 -19.92 2.82 -6.46
N PRO A 129 -19.55 3.54 -5.39
CA PRO A 129 -19.20 2.92 -4.13
C PRO A 129 -20.45 2.38 -3.43
N VAL A 130 -20.29 1.25 -2.74
CA VAL A 130 -21.29 0.74 -1.79
C VAL A 130 -21.41 1.71 -0.61
N GLN A 131 -20.27 2.21 -0.14
CA GLN A 131 -20.19 3.11 0.99
C GLN A 131 -18.94 3.98 0.87
N VAL A 132 -19.07 5.24 1.29
CA VAL A 132 -17.96 6.16 1.52
C VAL A 132 -17.99 6.53 3.00
N VAL A 133 -16.88 6.32 3.71
CA VAL A 133 -16.73 6.75 5.10
C VAL A 133 -15.76 7.91 5.12
N GLY A 134 -16.27 9.11 5.41
CA GLY A 134 -15.48 10.35 5.51
C GLY A 134 -14.88 10.58 6.89
N ASP A 135 -14.30 11.77 7.07
CA ASP A 135 -13.70 12.24 8.32
C ASP A 135 -12.55 11.36 8.85
N ILE A 136 -11.82 10.72 7.93
CA ILE A 136 -10.59 9.95 8.22
C ILE A 136 -9.40 10.73 7.66
N GLY A 137 -8.74 11.51 8.51
CA GLY A 137 -7.71 12.47 8.11
C GLY A 137 -6.59 11.82 7.31
N HIS A 138 -6.50 12.17 6.03
CA HIS A 138 -5.50 11.62 5.12
C HIS A 138 -5.39 10.09 5.17
N ALA A 139 -6.51 9.39 5.09
CA ALA A 139 -6.56 7.94 4.97
C ALA A 139 -5.55 7.46 3.90
N HIS A 140 -4.57 6.64 4.29
CA HIS A 140 -3.44 6.31 3.43
C HIS A 140 -3.32 4.82 3.14
N SER A 141 -3.74 3.92 4.02
CA SER A 141 -3.78 2.48 3.72
C SER A 141 -4.84 1.75 4.51
N ALA A 142 -5.15 0.54 4.04
CA ALA A 142 -6.16 -0.33 4.61
C ALA A 142 -5.65 -1.78 4.61
N VAL A 143 -5.84 -2.51 5.70
CA VAL A 143 -5.48 -3.95 5.80
C VAL A 143 -6.61 -4.72 6.47
N PHE A 144 -7.05 -5.79 5.82
CA PHE A 144 -7.98 -6.76 6.38
C PHE A 144 -7.24 -7.77 7.27
N SER A 145 -7.92 -8.23 8.32
CA SER A 145 -7.57 -9.50 8.97
C SER A 145 -7.77 -10.68 8.02
N ALA A 146 -7.06 -11.78 8.25
CA ALA A 146 -7.08 -12.97 7.41
C ALA A 146 -8.47 -13.61 7.34
N ASN A 147 -9.28 -13.47 8.39
CA ASN A 147 -10.68 -13.91 8.41
C ASN A 147 -11.64 -12.95 7.66
N GLY A 148 -11.15 -11.80 7.18
CA GLY A 148 -11.90 -10.82 6.42
C GLY A 148 -12.92 -9.99 7.22
N ARG A 149 -13.00 -10.18 8.55
CA ARG A 149 -13.97 -9.50 9.40
C ARG A 149 -13.53 -8.09 9.79
N ASP A 150 -12.27 -7.94 10.16
CA ASP A 150 -11.73 -6.71 10.73
C ASP A 150 -10.90 -5.96 9.67
N LEU A 151 -11.01 -4.64 9.65
CA LEU A 151 -10.32 -3.76 8.72
C LEU A 151 -9.64 -2.63 9.51
N TYR A 152 -8.36 -2.39 9.24
CA TYR A 152 -7.56 -1.38 9.94
C TYR A 152 -7.03 -0.35 8.96
N ILE A 153 -7.27 0.93 9.27
CA ILE A 153 -6.93 2.07 8.40
C ILE A 153 -5.86 2.92 9.07
N ALA A 154 -4.76 3.17 8.36
CA ALA A 154 -3.81 4.21 8.77
C ALA A 154 -4.31 5.57 8.27
N ALA A 155 -4.58 6.47 9.20
CA ALA A 155 -4.98 7.85 8.93
C ALA A 155 -3.82 8.79 9.26
N LEU A 156 -3.07 9.18 8.23
CA LEU A 156 -1.86 10.00 8.40
C LEU A 156 -2.17 11.33 9.10
N GLY A 157 -3.31 11.93 8.78
CA GLY A 157 -3.72 13.25 9.27
C GLY A 157 -4.28 13.23 10.70
N ASP A 158 -4.69 12.06 11.18
CA ASP A 158 -5.27 11.91 12.52
C ASP A 158 -4.25 11.41 13.56
N ASP A 159 -3.03 11.09 13.12
CA ASP A 159 -2.08 10.32 13.93
C ASP A 159 -2.73 9.08 14.54
N ALA A 160 -3.56 8.35 13.77
CA ALA A 160 -4.40 7.28 14.32
C ALA A 160 -4.59 6.09 13.40
N ILE A 161 -4.99 4.98 14.02
CA ILE A 161 -5.50 3.78 13.35
C ILE A 161 -6.99 3.67 13.63
N HIS A 162 -7.81 3.66 12.59
CA HIS A 162 -9.25 3.44 12.69
C HIS A 162 -9.57 1.98 12.38
N ALA A 163 -10.28 1.30 13.29
CA ALA A 163 -10.77 -0.04 13.05
C ALA A 163 -12.21 0.00 12.51
N PHE A 164 -12.53 -0.96 11.64
CA PHE A 164 -13.87 -1.19 11.11
C PHE A 164 -14.17 -2.69 11.10
N ALA A 165 -15.45 -3.04 11.20
CA ALA A 165 -15.93 -4.39 10.92
C ALA A 165 -16.62 -4.39 9.55
N LEU A 166 -16.30 -5.38 8.71
CA LEU A 166 -17.00 -5.62 7.46
C LEU A 166 -18.25 -6.44 7.74
N GLN A 167 -19.41 -5.79 7.70
CA GLN A 167 -20.71 -6.45 7.79
C GLN A 167 -21.20 -6.77 6.38
N THR A 168 -21.50 -8.04 6.09
CA THR A 168 -22.00 -8.48 4.77
C THR A 168 -23.50 -8.81 4.76
N TYR A 169 -24.15 -8.84 5.92
CA TYR A 169 -25.58 -9.17 6.09
C TYR A 169 -26.16 -8.44 7.31
N PRO A 170 -27.40 -7.90 7.30
CA PRO A 170 -28.33 -7.88 6.17
C PRO A 170 -27.93 -6.88 5.08
N THR A 171 -27.06 -5.93 5.41
CA THR A 171 -26.56 -4.90 4.49
C THR A 171 -25.04 -4.95 4.46
N LEU A 172 -24.46 -4.78 3.27
CA LEU A 172 -23.02 -4.64 3.11
C LEU A 172 -22.60 -3.25 3.59
N THR A 173 -21.81 -3.18 4.66
CA THR A 173 -21.30 -1.92 5.22
C THR A 173 -20.00 -2.16 5.99
N LEU A 174 -19.22 -1.09 6.14
CA LEU A 174 -18.18 -0.95 7.15
C LEU A 174 -18.80 -0.29 8.37
N GLU A 175 -18.76 -0.99 9.50
CA GLU A 175 -19.20 -0.48 10.79
C GLU A 175 -17.99 0.07 11.55
N ALA A 176 -18.07 1.31 12.03
CA ALA A 176 -16.98 1.95 12.74
C ALA A 176 -16.71 1.23 14.07
N GLY A 177 -15.44 0.87 14.26
CA GLY A 177 -14.91 0.29 15.50
C GLY A 177 -14.06 1.31 16.28
N PRO A 178 -13.24 0.82 17.23
CA PRO A 178 -12.39 1.70 18.02
C PRO A 178 -11.29 2.36 17.18
N THR A 179 -10.87 3.54 17.64
CA THR A 179 -9.70 4.26 17.11
C THR A 179 -8.57 4.19 18.12
N VAL A 180 -7.35 3.93 17.66
CA VAL A 180 -6.13 3.99 18.46
C VAL A 180 -5.29 5.17 18.01
N THR A 181 -5.08 6.12 18.92
CA THR A 181 -4.21 7.28 18.70
C THR A 181 -2.75 6.88 18.89
N LEU A 182 -1.91 7.32 17.96
CA LEU A 182 -0.46 7.22 17.98
C LEU A 182 0.12 8.57 18.47
N PRO A 183 1.42 8.64 18.82
CA PRO A 183 2.04 9.90 19.23
C PRO A 183 1.83 11.02 18.21
N ALA A 184 1.68 12.25 18.70
CA ALA A 184 1.49 13.40 17.83
C ALA A 184 2.65 13.56 16.82
N GLY A 185 2.30 13.81 15.56
CA GLY A 185 3.25 13.91 14.45
C GLY A 185 3.80 12.56 13.97
N PHE A 186 3.22 11.43 14.39
CA PHE A 186 3.63 10.11 13.91
C PHE A 186 3.30 9.93 12.43
N GLY A 187 2.13 10.34 11.96
CA GLY A 187 1.70 10.25 10.57
C GLY A 187 1.73 8.82 10.02
N PRO A 188 0.83 7.92 10.49
CA PRO A 188 0.80 6.53 10.05
C PRO A 188 0.45 6.45 8.56
N ARG A 189 1.21 5.68 7.81
CA ARG A 189 1.11 5.61 6.35
C ARG A 189 0.65 4.26 5.85
N HIS A 190 1.52 3.27 5.95
CA HIS A 190 1.25 1.87 5.63
C HIS A 190 1.30 1.05 6.91
N LEU A 191 0.44 0.04 7.01
CA LEU A 191 0.47 -0.95 8.09
C LEU A 191 0.41 -2.37 7.54
N ARG A 192 0.79 -3.34 8.38
CA ARG A 192 0.64 -4.79 8.16
C ARG A 192 0.23 -5.47 9.46
N LEU A 193 -0.43 -6.60 9.36
CA LEU A 193 -0.59 -7.51 10.50
C LEU A 193 0.70 -8.34 10.66
N SER A 194 1.04 -8.69 11.90
CA SER A 194 2.03 -9.74 12.16
C SER A 194 1.54 -11.09 11.62
N ALA A 195 2.44 -12.06 11.43
CA ALA A 195 2.07 -13.38 10.92
C ALA A 195 1.03 -14.10 11.80
N SER A 196 1.09 -13.89 13.12
CA SER A 196 0.11 -14.39 14.10
C SER A 196 -1.15 -13.52 14.24
N GLU A 197 -1.20 -12.39 13.53
CA GLU A 197 -2.21 -11.32 13.65
C GLU A 197 -2.47 -10.78 15.07
N THR A 198 -1.53 -10.99 15.98
CA THR A 198 -1.59 -10.47 17.36
C THR A 198 -1.12 -9.01 17.46
N ARG A 199 -0.62 -8.44 16.36
CA ARG A 199 -0.17 -7.05 16.28
C ARG A 199 -0.40 -6.42 14.93
N LEU A 200 -0.63 -5.11 14.93
CA LEU A 200 -0.40 -4.25 13.78
C LEU A 200 1.02 -3.69 13.84
N LEU A 201 1.69 -3.66 12.70
CA LEU A 201 2.99 -3.07 12.46
C LEU A 201 2.79 -1.85 11.58
N VAL A 202 3.11 -0.67 12.09
CA VAL A 202 2.63 0.61 11.54
C VAL A 202 3.82 1.50 11.22
N LEU A 203 3.95 1.88 9.95
CA LEU A 203 4.99 2.78 9.48
C LEU A 203 4.58 4.23 9.63
N SER A 204 5.44 5.03 10.25
CA SER A 204 5.38 6.48 10.27
C SER A 204 6.00 7.07 9.00
N GLU A 205 5.24 7.80 8.17
CA GLU A 205 5.81 8.57 7.04
C GLU A 205 6.71 9.71 7.54
N LEU A 206 6.31 10.34 8.65
CA LEU A 206 6.86 11.61 9.11
C LEU A 206 8.05 11.46 10.06
N GLN A 207 8.18 10.33 10.75
CA GLN A 207 9.28 10.06 11.68
C GLN A 207 10.19 8.92 11.19
N GLY A 208 9.73 8.11 10.23
CA GLY A 208 10.53 7.01 9.67
C GLY A 208 10.83 5.90 10.66
N THR A 209 10.01 5.80 11.72
CA THR A 209 10.03 4.71 12.68
C THR A 209 8.79 3.83 12.56
N LEU A 210 8.75 2.76 13.33
CA LEU A 210 7.63 1.83 13.42
C LEU A 210 6.94 1.94 14.79
N ALA A 211 5.64 1.73 14.78
CA ALA A 211 4.87 1.39 15.98
C ALA A 211 4.35 -0.04 15.86
N THR A 212 4.21 -0.71 17.00
CA THR A 212 3.38 -1.91 17.12
C THR A 212 2.14 -1.57 17.94
N VAL A 213 1.00 -2.09 17.53
CA VAL A 213 -0.26 -2.00 18.28
C VAL A 213 -0.73 -3.41 18.55
N SER A 214 -0.97 -3.77 19.82
CA SER A 214 -1.47 -5.11 20.14
C SER A 214 -2.89 -5.30 19.58
N ARG A 215 -3.17 -6.53 19.16
CA ARG A 215 -4.45 -6.94 18.58
C ARG A 215 -4.87 -8.28 19.18
N ASN A 216 -6.13 -8.38 19.60
CA ASN A 216 -6.75 -9.67 19.86
C ASN A 216 -7.28 -10.24 18.54
N PRO A 217 -6.79 -11.40 18.05
CA PRO A 217 -7.20 -11.94 16.77
C PRO A 217 -8.64 -12.46 16.72
N ASP A 218 -9.21 -12.82 17.88
CA ASP A 218 -10.57 -13.33 17.98
C ASP A 218 -11.60 -12.21 17.95
N SER A 219 -11.35 -11.10 18.66
CA SER A 219 -12.28 -9.97 18.75
C SER A 219 -11.95 -8.80 17.82
N GLY A 220 -10.75 -8.75 17.25
CA GLY A 220 -10.25 -7.60 16.48
C GLY A 220 -9.89 -6.38 17.32
N ALA A 221 -10.01 -6.46 18.66
CA ALA A 221 -9.75 -5.34 19.55
C ALA A 221 -8.28 -4.93 19.53
N LEU A 222 -8.03 -3.63 19.48
CA LEU A 222 -6.70 -3.05 19.54
C LEU A 222 -6.35 -2.60 20.97
N GLY A 223 -5.06 -2.57 21.29
CA GLY A 223 -4.57 -2.20 22.62
C GLY A 223 -3.25 -1.44 22.58
N ASP A 224 -2.33 -1.83 23.46
CA ASP A 224 -1.06 -1.16 23.72
C ASP A 224 -0.28 -0.79 22.47
N VAL A 225 0.17 0.47 22.46
CA VAL A 225 1.05 1.04 21.45
C VAL A 225 2.49 1.05 21.96
N GLN A 226 3.41 0.54 21.16
CA GLN A 226 4.86 0.64 21.41
C GLN A 226 5.55 1.21 20.19
N VAL A 227 6.40 2.21 20.36
CA VAL A 227 7.11 2.87 19.26
C VAL A 227 8.59 2.51 19.31
N ALA A 228 9.15 2.07 18.19
CA ALA A 228 10.57 1.82 18.07
C ALA A 228 11.38 3.13 18.08
N PRO A 229 12.64 3.09 18.54
CA PRO A 229 13.59 4.17 18.32
C PRO A 229 13.72 4.50 16.82
N ILE A 230 13.99 5.77 16.52
CA ILE A 230 14.31 6.21 15.17
C ILE A 230 15.61 5.51 14.73
N PRO A 231 15.67 4.89 13.54
CA PRO A 231 16.89 4.25 13.03
C PRO A 231 18.04 5.24 12.88
N ASP A 232 19.25 4.82 13.29
CA ASP A 232 20.47 5.61 13.12
C ASP A 232 20.71 6.01 11.65
N ALA A 233 20.26 5.18 10.71
CA ALA A 233 20.37 5.43 9.26
C ALA A 233 19.68 6.73 8.80
N ILE A 234 18.71 7.24 9.58
CA ILE A 234 17.91 8.42 9.24
C ILE A 234 17.81 9.43 10.39
N SER A 235 18.53 9.22 11.49
CA SER A 235 18.45 10.07 12.70
C SER A 235 18.92 11.51 12.49
N HIS A 236 19.61 11.78 11.37
CA HIS A 236 20.06 13.10 10.95
C HIS A 236 18.99 13.90 10.17
N LEU A 237 17.88 13.27 9.79
CA LEU A 237 16.79 13.92 9.07
C LEU A 237 15.85 14.69 10.01
N HIS A 238 15.11 15.64 9.46
CA HIS A 238 14.05 16.33 10.17
C HIS A 238 12.74 15.54 10.12
N PRO A 239 11.84 15.67 11.12
CA PRO A 239 10.48 15.18 10.99
C PRO A 239 9.81 15.73 9.73
N GLY A 240 9.17 14.85 8.98
CA GLY A 240 8.45 15.17 7.76
C GLY A 240 7.13 15.87 7.99
N ALA A 241 6.49 16.25 6.88
CA ALA A 241 5.20 16.93 6.88
C ALA A 241 4.18 16.25 5.95
N ALA A 242 2.90 16.37 6.31
CA ALA A 242 1.80 16.03 5.43
C ALA A 242 1.85 16.88 4.16
N ARG A 243 1.42 16.32 3.02
CA ARG A 243 1.56 16.97 1.72
C ARG A 243 0.24 17.51 1.23
N GLY A 244 0.30 18.72 0.68
CA GLY A 244 -0.80 19.30 -0.09
C GLY A 244 -1.06 18.54 -1.41
N PRO A 245 -2.15 18.89 -2.13
CA PRO A 245 -2.47 18.27 -3.42
C PRO A 245 -1.30 18.42 -4.41
N ALA A 246 -1.00 17.33 -5.12
CA ALA A 246 0.07 17.33 -6.12
C ALA A 246 -0.18 18.40 -7.20
N LYS A 247 0.81 19.27 -7.43
CA LYS A 247 0.82 20.17 -8.59
C LYS A 247 1.14 19.35 -9.84
N TYR A 248 0.13 18.73 -10.45
CA TYR A 248 0.29 18.19 -11.80
C TYR A 248 0.46 19.37 -12.76
N ALA A 249 1.69 19.60 -13.24
CA ALA A 249 1.96 20.61 -14.25
C ALA A 249 1.31 20.19 -15.58
N SER A 250 0.06 20.58 -15.80
CA SER A 250 -0.57 20.48 -17.13
C SER A 250 0.02 21.58 -18.02
N LYS A 251 0.81 21.21 -19.02
CA LYS A 251 1.13 22.12 -20.13
C LYS A 251 -0.04 22.08 -21.12
N GLY A 252 -0.93 23.07 -21.07
CA GLY A 252 -1.94 23.32 -22.11
C GLY A 252 -3.08 24.22 -21.62
N PRO A 253 -3.59 25.15 -22.44
CA PRO A 253 -4.61 26.10 -21.99
C PRO A 253 -5.96 25.39 -21.82
N ALA A 254 -6.58 25.56 -20.65
CA ALA A 254 -7.94 25.12 -20.38
C ALA A 254 -8.94 25.92 -21.23
N ARG A 255 -9.77 25.24 -22.02
CA ARG A 255 -11.00 25.82 -22.59
C ARG A 255 -12.15 25.64 -21.59
N PRO A 256 -13.08 26.60 -21.47
CA PRO A 256 -14.19 26.50 -20.52
C PRO A 256 -15.14 25.38 -20.95
N ALA A 257 -15.52 24.54 -19.99
CA ALA A 257 -16.48 23.46 -20.16
C ALA A 257 -17.91 23.98 -20.03
N THR A 258 -18.75 23.71 -21.02
CA THR A 258 -20.21 23.75 -20.90
C THR A 258 -20.68 22.30 -20.68
N CYS A 259 -21.09 21.97 -19.45
CA CYS A 259 -21.78 20.72 -19.16
C CYS A 259 -23.27 20.99 -18.98
N LEU A 260 -24.11 20.23 -19.69
CA LEU A 260 -25.53 20.08 -19.42
C LEU A 260 -25.71 19.15 -18.19
N PRO A 261 -26.77 19.32 -17.37
CA PRO A 261 -26.99 18.49 -16.19
C PRO A 261 -27.62 17.13 -16.56
N PRO A 262 -27.31 16.04 -15.84
CA PRO A 262 -28.06 14.79 -15.92
C PRO A 262 -29.30 14.80 -14.99
N GLU A 263 -30.29 13.99 -15.38
CA GLU A 263 -31.61 13.84 -14.75
C GLU A 263 -31.57 13.03 -13.43
N ASP A 264 -32.60 13.28 -12.62
CA ASP A 264 -32.79 12.88 -11.22
C ASP A 264 -32.78 11.36 -10.96
N HIS A 265 -31.76 10.91 -10.22
CA HIS A 265 -31.88 9.76 -9.32
C HIS A 265 -31.49 10.19 -7.90
N HIS A 266 -32.44 10.07 -6.97
CA HIS A 266 -32.24 10.38 -5.56
C HIS A 266 -31.26 9.40 -4.89
N VAL A 267 -29.97 9.73 -4.96
CA VAL A 267 -28.97 9.31 -3.97
C VAL A 267 -29.01 10.36 -2.87
N GLU A 268 -29.10 9.93 -1.62
CA GLU A 268 -28.94 10.81 -0.46
C GLU A 268 -27.49 11.33 -0.47
N GLN A 269 -27.28 12.48 -1.12
CA GLN A 269 -25.98 13.15 -1.21
C GLN A 269 -25.60 13.62 0.20
N THR A 270 -24.81 12.83 0.89
CA THR A 270 -23.95 13.35 1.95
C THR A 270 -23.13 14.49 1.34
N ARG A 271 -23.35 15.70 1.84
CA ARG A 271 -22.66 16.91 1.39
C ARG A 271 -21.16 16.63 1.33
N ALA A 272 -20.55 16.83 0.16
CA ALA A 272 -19.10 16.81 0.04
C ALA A 272 -18.53 17.84 1.02
N HIS A 273 -17.98 17.37 2.14
CA HIS A 273 -17.21 18.21 3.04
C HIS A 273 -15.95 18.63 2.26
N THR A 274 -15.92 19.86 1.77
CA THR A 274 -14.69 20.46 1.25
C THR A 274 -13.73 20.66 2.40
N PHE A 275 -12.80 19.71 2.58
CA PHE A 275 -11.65 19.88 3.45
C PHE A 275 -10.78 21.01 2.88
N ALA A 276 -10.38 21.94 3.74
CA ALA A 276 -9.44 22.99 3.35
C ALA A 276 -8.12 22.34 2.91
N PRO A 277 -7.48 22.79 1.82
CA PRO A 277 -6.20 22.23 1.40
C PRO A 277 -5.17 22.40 2.53
N VAL A 278 -4.55 21.32 2.97
CA VAL A 278 -3.43 21.40 3.93
C VAL A 278 -2.23 22.01 3.20
N PRO A 279 -1.63 23.11 3.72
CA PRO A 279 -0.44 23.69 3.13
C PRO A 279 0.70 22.67 3.12
N ASP A 280 1.42 22.57 2.00
CA ASP A 280 2.65 21.77 1.94
C ASP A 280 3.74 22.52 2.72
N THR A 281 4.11 21.96 3.89
CA THR A 281 5.17 22.50 4.76
C THR A 281 6.44 21.65 4.71
N SER A 282 6.58 20.77 3.71
CA SER A 282 7.76 19.93 3.56
C SER A 282 9.01 20.75 3.20
N ARG A 283 10.16 20.28 3.68
CA ARG A 283 11.48 20.87 3.39
C ARG A 283 12.48 19.78 2.97
N GLU A 284 13.59 20.23 2.41
CA GLU A 284 14.72 19.35 2.10
C GLU A 284 15.26 18.72 3.40
N GLY A 285 15.60 17.44 3.35
CA GLY A 285 16.08 16.69 4.51
C GLY A 285 14.99 16.21 5.47
N ASP A 286 13.70 16.33 5.11
CA ASP A 286 12.61 15.71 5.86
C ASP A 286 12.59 14.18 5.67
N VAL A 287 12.24 13.45 6.73
CA VAL A 287 11.91 12.03 6.66
C VAL A 287 10.72 11.83 5.73
N TRP A 288 10.82 10.82 4.87
CA TRP A 288 9.77 10.51 3.92
C TRP A 288 9.62 9.00 3.70
N ALA A 289 9.30 8.28 4.78
CA ALA A 289 9.11 6.83 4.70
C ALA A 289 7.88 6.45 3.87
N ALA A 290 7.90 5.27 3.24
CA ALA A 290 6.90 4.86 2.27
C ALA A 290 6.26 3.50 2.59
N ASP A 291 6.92 2.42 2.21
CA ASP A 291 6.29 1.10 2.26
C ASP A 291 6.81 0.25 3.42
N ILE A 292 6.04 -0.77 3.83
CA ILE A 292 6.37 -1.72 4.90
C ILE A 292 5.92 -3.12 4.51
N HIS A 293 6.80 -4.10 4.74
CA HIS A 293 6.50 -5.52 4.54
C HIS A 293 7.15 -6.37 5.62
N VAL A 294 6.49 -7.47 5.96
CA VAL A 294 6.92 -8.44 6.97
C VAL A 294 7.37 -9.71 6.26
N SER A 295 8.48 -10.30 6.68
CA SER A 295 8.88 -11.62 6.19
C SER A 295 7.81 -12.67 6.53
N PRO A 296 7.60 -13.70 5.70
CA PRO A 296 6.58 -14.72 5.95
C PRO A 296 6.72 -15.45 7.29
N ASP A 297 7.94 -15.56 7.82
CA ASP A 297 8.24 -16.14 9.13
C ASP A 297 8.03 -15.17 10.32
N GLY A 298 7.60 -13.94 10.05
CA GLY A 298 7.32 -12.90 11.06
C GLY A 298 8.54 -12.28 11.73
N ARG A 299 9.77 -12.72 11.41
CA ARG A 299 11.00 -12.32 12.13
C ARG A 299 11.55 -10.96 11.71
N PHE A 300 11.34 -10.58 10.47
CA PHE A 300 11.91 -9.36 9.88
C PHE A 300 10.83 -8.45 9.33
N VAL A 301 10.96 -7.16 9.59
CA VAL A 301 10.13 -6.11 9.01
C VAL A 301 11.05 -5.17 8.25
N TYR A 302 10.73 -4.89 7.00
CA TYR A 302 11.46 -3.92 6.19
C TYR A 302 10.58 -2.72 5.93
N THR A 303 11.21 -1.57 5.77
CA THR A 303 10.58 -0.33 5.37
C THR A 303 11.41 0.35 4.29
N SER A 304 10.81 1.28 3.54
CA SER A 304 11.53 2.12 2.57
C SER A 304 11.49 3.59 2.99
N GLU A 305 12.62 4.29 2.84
CA GLU A 305 12.76 5.72 3.14
C GLU A 305 13.21 6.47 1.88
N ARG A 306 12.39 7.43 1.45
CA ARG A 306 12.50 8.06 0.13
C ARG A 306 13.61 9.10 0.06
N THR A 307 13.86 9.83 1.14
CA THR A 307 14.83 10.94 1.15
C THR A 307 16.25 10.42 1.03
N THR A 308 16.60 9.39 1.79
CA THR A 308 17.94 8.76 1.80
C THR A 308 18.07 7.59 0.83
N SER A 309 16.97 7.16 0.21
CA SER A 309 16.92 6.02 -0.72
C SER A 309 17.45 4.73 -0.08
N GLN A 310 16.87 4.39 1.08
CA GLN A 310 17.27 3.22 1.87
C GLN A 310 16.10 2.26 2.09
N LEU A 311 16.42 0.97 2.16
CA LEU A 311 15.62 -0.05 2.79
C LEU A 311 16.12 -0.22 4.22
N ILE A 312 15.23 -0.13 5.21
CA ILE A 312 15.55 -0.19 6.63
C ILE A 312 14.92 -1.45 7.22
N GLY A 313 15.72 -2.29 7.88
CA GLY A 313 15.32 -3.56 8.46
C GLY A 313 15.20 -3.49 9.99
N TYR A 314 14.14 -4.12 10.50
CA TYR A 314 13.83 -4.30 11.91
C TYR A 314 13.63 -5.78 12.25
N ARG A 315 14.07 -6.19 13.43
CA ARG A 315 13.74 -7.49 14.02
C ARG A 315 12.42 -7.35 14.76
N HIS A 316 11.50 -8.25 14.48
CA HIS A 316 10.22 -8.32 15.18
C HIS A 316 10.23 -9.53 16.12
N ARG A 317 10.04 -9.27 17.41
CA ARG A 317 10.21 -10.25 18.50
C ARG A 317 8.89 -10.73 19.10
N ALA A 318 7.76 -10.18 18.67
CA ALA A 318 6.50 -10.33 19.39
C ALA A 318 5.93 -11.76 19.45
N ASP A 319 6.22 -12.61 18.47
CA ASP A 319 5.73 -14.00 18.51
C ASP A 319 6.43 -14.83 19.61
N ALA A 320 7.61 -14.38 20.08
CA ALA A 320 8.29 -14.96 21.25
C ALA A 320 7.70 -14.44 22.59
N HIS A 321 7.14 -13.22 22.62
CA HIS A 321 6.48 -12.65 23.80
C HIS A 321 5.11 -13.28 24.10
N ALA A 322 4.42 -13.81 23.08
CA ALA A 322 3.19 -14.59 23.27
C ALA A 322 3.39 -15.87 24.11
N MET A 323 4.65 -16.28 24.34
CA MET A 323 5.04 -17.44 25.15
C MET A 323 5.47 -17.09 26.60
N GLY A 324 5.14 -15.89 27.09
CA GLY A 324 5.25 -15.55 28.52
C GLY A 324 6.64 -15.17 29.02
N ASN A 325 7.56 -14.79 28.13
CA ASN A 325 8.85 -14.23 28.54
C ASN A 325 8.78 -12.71 28.50
N ASP A 326 8.57 -12.10 29.67
CA ASP A 326 8.53 -10.66 29.90
C ASP A 326 9.96 -10.10 29.87
N THR A 327 10.53 -9.94 28.67
CA THR A 327 11.78 -9.21 28.49
C THR A 327 11.47 -7.74 28.24
N ALA A 328 12.14 -6.84 28.97
CA ALA A 328 12.04 -5.37 28.84
C ALA A 328 12.52 -4.79 27.49
N GLU A 329 12.69 -5.65 26.49
CA GLU A 329 13.18 -5.32 25.16
C GLU A 329 12.01 -4.91 24.25
N PRO A 330 12.20 -4.00 23.28
CA PRO A 330 11.13 -3.58 22.39
C PRO A 330 10.60 -4.74 21.54
N ALA A 331 9.29 -4.73 21.24
CA ALA A 331 8.71 -5.71 20.32
C ALA A 331 9.29 -5.63 18.90
N ILE A 332 9.92 -4.50 18.55
CA ILE A 332 10.54 -4.26 17.25
C ILE A 332 11.79 -3.37 17.37
N ASP A 333 12.89 -3.80 16.76
CA ASP A 333 14.21 -3.15 16.88
C ASP A 333 14.92 -3.03 15.55
N TYR A 334 15.50 -1.86 15.25
CA TYR A 334 16.32 -1.65 14.06
C TYR A 334 17.60 -2.51 14.09
N PHE A 335 18.01 -3.07 12.95
CA PHE A 335 19.26 -3.83 12.86
C PHE A 335 20.10 -3.58 11.58
N HIS A 336 19.51 -3.03 10.51
CA HIS A 336 20.18 -2.96 9.21
C HIS A 336 19.59 -1.89 8.32
N SER A 337 20.42 -1.31 7.45
CA SER A 337 19.99 -0.49 6.32
C SER A 337 20.80 -0.83 5.07
N ALA A 338 20.15 -0.70 3.91
CA ALA A 338 20.78 -0.90 2.61
C ALA A 338 20.32 0.17 1.61
N HIS A 339 21.25 0.77 0.88
CA HIS A 339 20.91 1.67 -0.22
C HIS A 339 20.15 0.92 -1.32
N THR A 340 19.19 1.61 -1.91
CA THR A 340 18.33 1.08 -2.97
C THR A 340 18.10 2.08 -4.09
N GLU A 341 17.14 1.77 -4.95
CA GLU A 341 16.72 2.63 -6.04
C GLU A 341 16.31 4.02 -5.54
N THR A 342 16.63 5.07 -6.29
CA THR A 342 16.39 6.45 -5.85
C THR A 342 14.90 6.71 -5.61
N GLN A 343 14.58 7.24 -4.42
CA GLN A 343 13.22 7.52 -3.96
C GLN A 343 12.34 6.24 -3.90
N PRO A 344 12.71 5.23 -3.09
CA PRO A 344 12.00 3.94 -3.06
C PRO A 344 10.61 4.10 -2.44
N ARG A 345 9.57 4.04 -3.26
CA ARG A 345 8.17 4.13 -2.79
C ARG A 345 7.48 2.78 -2.63
N GLY A 346 7.93 1.76 -3.36
CA GLY A 346 7.31 0.45 -3.35
C GLY A 346 8.34 -0.67 -3.42
N PHE A 347 8.15 -1.69 -2.60
CA PHE A 347 8.91 -2.93 -2.65
C PHE A 347 8.02 -4.09 -2.23
N ARG A 348 8.47 -5.33 -2.39
CA ARG A 348 7.74 -6.53 -1.94
C ARG A 348 8.71 -7.63 -1.56
N ILE A 349 8.34 -8.44 -0.58
CA ILE A 349 9.06 -9.66 -0.21
C ILE A 349 8.39 -10.83 -0.93
N ASP A 350 9.18 -11.76 -1.46
CA ASP A 350 8.63 -12.93 -2.12
C ASP A 350 7.94 -13.88 -1.11
N PRO A 351 7.00 -14.73 -1.56
CA PRO A 351 6.25 -15.62 -0.68
C PRO A 351 7.08 -16.56 0.20
N GLN A 352 8.34 -16.86 -0.16
CA GLN A 352 9.23 -17.70 0.66
C GLN A 352 10.16 -16.88 1.57
N GLY A 353 10.14 -15.54 1.51
CA GLY A 353 10.99 -14.70 2.34
C GLY A 353 12.47 -14.76 1.99
N ARG A 354 12.81 -15.23 0.80
CA ARG A 354 14.20 -15.36 0.31
C ARG A 354 14.71 -14.09 -0.34
N PHE A 355 13.81 -13.30 -0.90
CA PHE A 355 14.11 -12.15 -1.73
C PHE A 355 13.17 -10.98 -1.45
N LEU A 356 13.71 -9.79 -1.61
CA LEU A 356 13.01 -8.51 -1.61
C LEU A 356 13.24 -7.84 -2.96
N VAL A 357 12.18 -7.37 -3.61
CA VAL A 357 12.24 -6.62 -4.87
C VAL A 357 11.81 -5.18 -4.62
N ALA A 358 12.63 -4.21 -5.03
CA ALA A 358 12.40 -2.78 -4.78
C ALA A 358 12.47 -1.95 -6.07
N CYS A 359 11.66 -0.89 -6.12
CA CYS A 359 11.67 0.13 -7.17
C CYS A 359 11.69 1.53 -6.55
N GLY A 360 12.02 2.54 -7.35
CA GLY A 360 12.05 3.94 -6.90
C GLY A 360 11.48 4.91 -7.91
N GLU A 361 10.80 5.95 -7.43
CA GLU A 361 10.07 6.92 -8.27
C GLU A 361 11.01 7.72 -9.18
N ARG A 362 12.29 7.82 -8.79
CA ARG A 362 13.34 8.52 -9.54
C ARG A 362 14.40 7.57 -10.11
N SER A 363 14.13 6.28 -10.14
CA SER A 363 14.95 5.27 -10.81
C SER A 363 14.16 4.58 -11.91
N GLN A 364 14.82 4.21 -13.00
CA GLN A 364 14.28 3.33 -14.03
C GLN A 364 14.88 1.93 -13.91
N LEU A 365 15.17 1.50 -12.68
CA LEU A 365 15.71 0.19 -12.36
C LEU A 365 14.84 -0.47 -11.29
N VAL A 366 14.81 -1.80 -11.32
CA VAL A 366 14.20 -2.66 -10.32
C VAL A 366 15.29 -3.55 -9.75
N SER A 367 15.48 -3.49 -8.43
CA SER A 367 16.52 -4.26 -7.75
C SER A 367 15.97 -5.41 -6.95
N VAL A 368 16.71 -6.52 -6.93
CA VAL A 368 16.42 -7.71 -6.12
C VAL A 368 17.51 -7.89 -5.09
N TYR A 369 17.08 -8.15 -3.86
CA TYR A 369 17.94 -8.40 -2.72
C TYR A 369 17.65 -9.79 -2.19
N ARG A 370 18.69 -10.56 -1.91
CA ARG A 370 18.59 -11.76 -1.10
C ARG A 370 18.49 -11.34 0.37
N ILE A 371 17.54 -11.94 1.08
CA ILE A 371 17.40 -11.80 2.52
C ILE A 371 18.25 -12.90 3.17
N ASN A 372 19.19 -12.52 4.03
CA ASN A 372 19.91 -13.49 4.83
C ASN A 372 18.95 -14.12 5.86
N VAL A 373 18.86 -15.45 5.87
CA VAL A 373 17.92 -16.21 6.70
C VAL A 373 18.21 -16.12 8.20
N GLU A 374 19.46 -15.87 8.58
CA GLU A 374 19.90 -15.82 9.98
C GLU A 374 19.66 -14.42 10.57
N ASP A 375 20.15 -13.40 9.87
CA ASP A 375 20.21 -12.05 10.41
C ASP A 375 19.29 -11.03 9.73
N GLY A 376 18.68 -11.35 8.57
CA GLY A 376 17.81 -10.47 7.81
C GLY A 376 18.56 -9.42 6.97
N ALA A 377 19.90 -9.44 6.92
CA ALA A 377 20.64 -8.47 6.12
C ALA A 377 20.29 -8.60 4.62
N LEU A 378 20.22 -7.47 3.93
CA LEU A 378 19.89 -7.42 2.51
C LEU A 378 21.15 -7.37 1.65
N GLN A 379 21.28 -8.32 0.73
CA GLN A 379 22.34 -8.32 -0.28
C GLN A 379 21.74 -8.19 -1.68
N ARG A 380 22.09 -7.12 -2.41
CA ARG A 380 21.63 -6.98 -3.81
C ARG A 380 22.21 -8.10 -4.68
N VAL A 381 21.35 -8.84 -5.38
CA VAL A 381 21.72 -9.99 -6.22
C VAL A 381 21.36 -9.80 -7.70
N ALA A 382 20.42 -8.90 -8.01
CA ALA A 382 20.08 -8.55 -9.37
C ALA A 382 19.59 -7.10 -9.46
N GLN A 383 19.70 -6.55 -10.66
CA GLN A 383 19.12 -5.26 -11.03
C GLN A 383 18.76 -5.35 -12.51
N VAL A 384 17.53 -4.94 -12.85
CA VAL A 384 17.03 -4.96 -14.24
C VAL A 384 16.40 -3.61 -14.60
N PRO A 385 16.27 -3.28 -15.89
CA PRO A 385 15.51 -2.10 -16.31
C PRO A 385 14.07 -2.14 -15.80
N GLY A 386 13.59 -1.01 -15.30
CA GLY A 386 12.22 -0.71 -14.92
C GLY A 386 11.63 0.40 -15.80
N GLY A 387 10.45 0.90 -15.43
CA GLY A 387 9.83 2.07 -16.07
C GLY A 387 9.98 3.36 -15.27
N ARG A 388 9.44 4.46 -15.78
CA ARG A 388 9.47 5.79 -15.15
C ARG A 388 8.45 5.88 -14.01
N GLY A 389 8.85 6.48 -12.90
CA GLY A 389 7.95 6.71 -11.77
C GLY A 389 7.52 5.42 -11.08
N ALA A 390 8.38 4.40 -11.06
CA ALA A 390 8.06 3.12 -10.46
C ALA A 390 7.74 3.29 -8.96
N ASN A 391 6.57 2.83 -8.52
CA ASN A 391 6.06 3.17 -7.19
C ASN A 391 5.30 2.08 -6.43
N TRP A 392 5.12 0.90 -7.04
CA TRP A 392 4.42 -0.23 -6.41
C TRP A 392 4.96 -1.54 -6.96
N ILE A 393 5.06 -2.56 -6.10
CA ILE A 393 5.45 -3.92 -6.50
C ILE A 393 4.47 -4.93 -5.89
N GLU A 394 4.01 -5.86 -6.71
CA GLU A 394 3.32 -7.08 -6.26
C GLU A 394 4.05 -8.31 -6.80
N ILE A 395 4.01 -9.41 -6.03
CA ILE A 395 4.61 -10.69 -6.43
C ILE A 395 3.51 -11.74 -6.42
N LEU A 396 3.19 -12.27 -7.60
CA LEU A 396 2.21 -13.31 -7.79
C LEU A 396 2.90 -14.67 -7.77
N ALA A 397 2.44 -15.54 -6.86
CA ALA A 397 2.81 -16.95 -6.86
C ALA A 397 1.95 -17.71 -7.88
N PRO A 398 2.52 -18.69 -8.60
CA PRO A 398 1.75 -19.64 -9.37
C PRO A 398 0.90 -20.50 -8.42
N ARG A 399 -0.26 -20.94 -8.91
CA ARG A 399 -1.20 -21.75 -8.12
C ARG A 399 -0.93 -23.24 -8.19
#